data_AF-A0A2D7XGS5-F1
#
_entry.id   AF-A0A2D7XGS5-F1
#
_cell.length_a   1.000
_cell.length_b   1.000
_cell.length_c   1.000
_cell.angle_alpha   90.00
_cell.angle_beta   90.00
_cell.angle_gamma   90.00
#
_symmetry.space_group_name_H-M   'P 1'
#
loop_
_entity.id
_entity.type
_entity.pdbx_description
1 polymer ?
#
loop_
_entity_poly.entity_id
_entity_poly.type
_entity_poly.pdbx_seq_one_letter_code
_entity_poly.pdbx_strand_id
1 'polypeptide(L)' 'MATAQPAKRAANLSLSADVLKQAKQLGINISQVCDAHLREIVRLEQARRWRNEHAGFINAYNETIENEGLPLDEWKSF' A
#
# COMPACT_ATOMS: atom_id res chain seq x y z
N MET A 1 13.11 9.77 -14.29
CA MET A 1 14.08 8.88 -13.62
C MET A 1 13.48 7.48 -13.57
N ALA A 2 14.08 6.50 -14.26
CA ALA A 2 13.59 5.13 -14.25
C ALA A 2 13.91 4.49 -12.89
N THR A 3 12.88 4.24 -12.08
CA THR A 3 13.03 3.48 -10.83
C THR A 3 13.45 2.06 -11.18
N ALA A 4 14.70 1.69 -10.88
CA ALA A 4 15.21 0.34 -11.08
C ALA A 4 14.29 -0.66 -10.39
N GLN A 5 13.82 -1.66 -11.12
CA GLN A 5 12.96 -2.70 -10.54
C GLN A 5 13.79 -3.49 -9.52
N PRO A 6 13.38 -3.54 -8.24
CA PRO A 6 14.16 -4.22 -7.22
C PRO A 6 14.34 -5.69 -7.61
N ALA A 7 15.56 -6.21 -7.42
CA ALA A 7 15.90 -7.58 -7.77
C ALA A 7 14.97 -8.56 -7.03
N LYS A 8 14.29 -9.43 -7.79
CA LYS A 8 13.44 -10.48 -7.22
C LYS A 8 14.32 -11.50 -6.51
N ARG A 9 13.99 -11.80 -5.25
CA ARG A 9 14.60 -12.90 -4.49
C ARG A 9 13.63 -14.08 -4.45
N ALA A 10 14.15 -15.28 -4.64
CA ALA A 10 13.36 -16.49 -4.45
C ALA A 10 12.99 -16.64 -2.97
N ALA A 11 11.73 -16.98 -2.70
CA ALA A 11 11.21 -17.24 -1.38
C ALA A 11 10.53 -18.63 -1.39
N ASN A 12 10.79 -19.43 -0.36
CA ASN A 12 10.11 -20.71 -0.17
C ASN A 12 8.79 -20.46 0.56
N LEU A 13 7.69 -20.91 -0.04
CA LEU A 13 6.33 -20.68 0.44
C LEU A 13 5.59 -22.02 0.47
N SER A 14 4.83 -22.27 1.54
CA SER A 14 3.96 -23.44 1.64
C SER A 14 2.54 -23.04 1.20
N LEU A 15 2.04 -23.66 0.14
CA LEU A 15 0.71 -23.43 -0.42
C LEU A 15 0.00 -24.77 -0.64
N SER A 16 -1.33 -24.76 -0.72
CA SER A 16 -2.13 -25.96 -0.94
C SER A 16 -1.76 -26.64 -2.26
N ALA A 17 -1.44 -27.93 -2.20
CA ALA A 17 -0.91 -28.69 -3.33
C ALA A 17 -1.93 -28.83 -4.47
N ASP A 18 -3.21 -28.96 -4.13
CA ASP A 18 -4.34 -29.02 -5.06
C ASP A 18 -4.50 -27.71 -5.84
N VAL A 19 -4.39 -26.56 -5.17
CA VAL A 19 -4.47 -25.23 -5.80
C VAL A 19 -3.27 -25.01 -6.71
N LEU A 20 -2.05 -25.37 -6.29
CA LEU A 20 -0.86 -25.28 -7.12
C LEU A 20 -0.97 -26.14 -8.39
N LYS A 21 -1.53 -27.34 -8.27
CA LYS A 21 -1.76 -28.23 -9.41
C LYS A 21 -2.76 -27.61 -10.39
N GLN A 22 -3.89 -27.12 -9.90
CA GLN A 22 -4.92 -26.47 -10.72
C GLN A 22 -4.36 -25.21 -11.39
N ALA A 23 -3.64 -24.36 -10.66
CA ALA A 23 -3.03 -23.15 -11.19
C ALA A 23 -2.05 -23.46 -12.34
N LYS A 24 -1.22 -24.51 -12.18
CA LYS A 24 -0.34 -24.99 -13.24
C LYS A 24 -1.11 -25.49 -14.46
N GLN A 25 -2.18 -26.26 -14.27
CA GLN A 25 -3.03 -26.75 -15.36
C GLN A 25 -3.71 -25.61 -16.14
N LEU A 26 -4.06 -24.53 -15.44
CA LEU A 26 -4.65 -23.33 -16.02
C LEU A 26 -3.61 -22.35 -16.59
N GLY A 27 -2.31 -22.66 -16.54
CA GLY A 27 -1.24 -21.79 -17.03
C GLY A 27 -1.05 -20.52 -16.21
N ILE A 28 -1.50 -20.48 -14.96
CA ILE A 28 -1.40 -19.32 -14.09
C ILE A 28 0.05 -19.14 -13.62
N ASN A 29 0.59 -17.93 -13.81
CA ASN A 29 1.88 -17.56 -13.27
C ASN A 29 1.81 -17.28 -11.76
N ILE A 30 1.95 -18.35 -10.97
CA ILE A 30 1.85 -18.31 -9.50
C ILE A 30 2.79 -17.26 -8.89
N SER A 31 4.04 -17.17 -9.37
CA SER A 31 5.00 -16.20 -8.83
C SER A 31 4.54 -14.76 -9.04
N GLN A 32 4.01 -14.44 -10.22
CA GLN A 32 3.50 -13.11 -10.52
C GLN A 32 2.28 -12.76 -9.68
N VAL A 33 1.33 -13.70 -9.53
CA VAL A 33 0.12 -13.49 -8.72
C VAL A 33 0.49 -13.27 -7.25
N CYS A 34 1.38 -14.10 -6.70
CA CYS A 34 1.86 -13.96 -5.33
C CYS A 34 2.58 -12.62 -5.12
N ASP A 35 3.47 -12.21 -6.02
CA ASP A 35 4.18 -10.91 -5.93
C ASP A 35 3.21 -9.73 -5.96
N ALA A 36 2.25 -9.74 -6.90
CA ALA A 36 1.26 -8.67 -7.02
C ALA A 36 0.38 -8.56 -5.76
N HIS A 37 -0.11 -9.68 -5.26
CA HIS A 37 -0.96 -9.69 -4.07
C HIS A 37 -0.18 -9.28 -2.81
N LEU A 38 1.05 -9.79 -2.64
CA LEU A 38 1.88 -9.44 -1.50
C LEU A 38 2.24 -7.95 -1.48
N ARG A 39 2.54 -7.35 -2.64
CA ARG A 39 2.78 -5.90 -2.76
C ARG A 39 1.58 -5.09 -2.30
N GLU A 40 0.37 -5.49 -2.66
CA GLU A 40 -0.82 -4.77 -2.23
C GLU A 40 -1.05 -4.88 -0.73
N ILE A 41 -0.88 -6.07 -0.14
CA ILE A 41 -0.97 -6.25 1.31
C ILE A 41 0.06 -5.38 2.03
N VAL A 42 1.32 -5.37 1.54
CA VAL A 42 2.40 -4.55 2.12
C VAL A 42 2.04 -3.06 2.06
N ARG A 43 1.52 -2.58 0.92
CA ARG A 43 1.09 -1.19 0.75
C ARG A 43 -0.02 -0.82 1.73
N LEU A 44 -1.02 -1.69 1.89
CA LEU A 44 -2.13 -1.48 2.81
C LEU A 44 -1.66 -1.42 4.26
N GLU A 45 -0.77 -2.33 4.67
CA GLU A 45 -0.21 -2.34 6.02
C GLU A 45 0.68 -1.12 6.29
N GLN A 46 1.48 -0.69 5.31
CA GLN A 46 2.24 0.57 5.42
C GLN A 46 1.30 1.78 5.58
N ALA A 47 0.25 1.88 4.77
CA ALA A 47 -0.73 2.95 4.88
C ALA A 47 -1.48 2.93 6.22
N ARG A 48 -1.78 1.74 6.75
CA ARG A 48 -2.38 1.57 8.08
C ARG A 48 -1.44 2.06 9.18
N ARG A 49 -0.17 1.64 9.15
CA ARG A 49 0.85 2.08 10.13
C ARG A 49 1.05 3.58 10.08
N TRP A 50 1.20 4.14 8.88
CA TRP A 50 1.36 5.58 8.69
C TRP A 50 0.18 6.36 9.29
N ARG A 51 -1.06 5.93 9.01
CA ARG A 51 -2.26 6.54 9.61
C ARG A 51 -2.25 6.46 11.13
N ASN A 52 -1.87 5.32 11.70
CA ASN A 52 -1.81 5.19 13.16
C ASN A 52 -0.74 6.10 13.78
N GLU A 53 0.44 6.18 13.16
CA GLU A 53 1.54 7.04 13.62
C GLU A 53 1.20 8.53 13.50
N HIS A 54 0.46 8.92 12.46
CA HIS A 54 0.16 10.33 12.16
C HIS A 54 -1.23 10.76 12.62
N ALA A 55 -2.03 9.87 13.22
CA ALA A 55 -3.39 10.18 13.68
C ALA A 55 -3.42 11.37 14.65
N GLY A 56 -2.46 11.44 15.58
CA GLY A 56 -2.36 12.55 16.52
C GLY A 56 -2.05 13.88 15.85
N PHE A 57 -1.14 13.89 14.87
CA PHE A 57 -0.81 15.08 14.10
C PHE A 57 -1.99 15.54 13.23
N ILE A 58 -2.65 14.61 12.55
CA ILE A 58 -3.83 14.89 11.72
C ILE A 58 -4.96 15.46 12.59
N ASN A 59 -5.21 14.90 13.77
CA ASN A 59 -6.24 15.42 14.68
C ASN A 59 -5.90 16.84 15.16
N ALA A 60 -4.66 17.08 15.61
CA ALA A 60 -4.24 18.41 16.04
C ALA A 60 -4.35 19.44 14.90
N TYR A 61 -3.95 19.07 13.69
CA TYR A 61 -4.09 19.92 12.51
C TYR A 61 -5.56 20.19 12.15
N ASN A 62 -6.42 19.17 12.22
CA ASN A 62 -7.84 19.31 11.96
C ASN A 62 -8.50 20.24 13.00
N GLU A 63 -8.15 20.13 14.28
CA GLU A 63 -8.62 21.05 15.34
C GLU A 63 -8.16 22.48 15.06
N THR A 64 -6.93 22.70 14.59
CA THR A 64 -6.47 24.02 14.18
C THR A 64 -7.30 24.58 13.03
N ILE A 65 -7.59 23.77 12.00
CA ILE A 65 -8.44 24.20 10.87
C ILE A 65 -9.88 24.51 11.31
N GLU A 66 -10.46 23.71 12.20
CA GLU A 66 -11.82 23.95 12.72
C GLU A 66 -11.90 25.25 13.53
N ASN A 67 -10.87 25.55 14.32
CA ASN A 67 -10.85 26.72 15.20
C ASN A 67 -10.43 28.01 14.48
N GLU A 68 -9.47 27.92 13.56
CA GLU A 68 -8.81 29.08 12.94
C GLU A 68 -9.20 29.29 11.47
N GLY A 69 -9.88 28.32 10.86
CA GLY A 69 -10.18 28.31 9.43
C GLY A 69 -8.98 27.88 8.57
N LEU A 70 -9.18 27.83 7.26
CA LEU A 70 -8.09 27.47 6.33
C LEU A 70 -7.11 28.64 6.17
N PRO A 71 -5.81 28.48 6.47
CA PRO A 71 -4.84 29.59 6.46
C PRO A 71 -4.69 30.33 5.13
N LEU A 72 -5.06 29.68 4.02
CA LEU A 72 -4.94 30.22 2.66
C LEU A 72 -6.31 30.40 1.98
N ASP A 73 -7.41 30.40 2.73
CA ASP A 73 -8.75 30.51 2.15
C ASP A 73 -8.94 31.81 1.36
N GLU A 74 -8.37 32.91 1.86
CA GLU A 74 -8.42 34.24 1.26
C GLU A 74 -7.66 34.37 -0.08
N TRP A 75 -6.84 33.39 -0.43
CA TRP A 75 -5.96 33.43 -1.62
C TRP A 75 -6.34 32.38 -2.66
N LYS A 76 -7.50 31.74 -2.54
CA LYS A 76 -7.96 30.67 -3.45
C LYS A 76 -8.27 31.14 -4.88
N SER A 77 -8.44 32.45 -5.12
CA SER A 77 -8.90 33.01 -6.40
C SER A 77 -7.81 33.71 -7.22
N PHE A 78 -6.53 33.50 -6.91
CA PHE A 78 -5.42 34.01 -7.73
C PHE A 78 -5.07 33.07 -8.89
#